data_AF-A0A961TGU0-F1
#
_entry.id   AF-A0A961TGU0-F1
#
_cell.length_a   1.000
_cell.length_b   1.000
_cell.length_c   1.000
_cell.angle_alpha   90.00
_cell.angle_beta   90.00
_cell.angle_gamma   90.00
#
_symmetry.space_group_name_H-M   'P 1'
#
loop_
_entity.id
_entity.type
_entity.pdbx_description
1 polymer ?
#
loop_
_entity_poly.entity_id
_entity_poly.type
_entity_poly.pdbx_seq_one_letter_code
_entity_poly.pdbx_strand_id
1 'polypeptide(L)'
;MISNWGEAMVSCWAIARKFWRGNGGNFAMIMAVCAPVLFGMGGLATDYALLYNKRAELQNVADAAALASAEELLVSTATASQVQSAAEQFVLANFSSARAAVAGASSLTVDAQMLASERGVKVGLSYEWTPFFAQLFDPGVTPIVVSATANLAGKGLTCVIGLMPQQPIAKSTIHLENGARLEAENCDVFSNSTHAHGIRLDPGAHIEASSICSAGGVWFRSSTSSTNPAPIEDCPKIKDPLISRPAPSVGNCDETNLVVSSDATLQPGVYCGGLRIEGSATVNLKTGVYAIKDGPLVVTDKASVVGDEVGFYLSGLNSVFSFDPDTSISLTAPLSGPLAGLLFMESKTVPFSFNFDPWDLLNIPVNVRLHRISSNNAHYLLGAIYVPKSLLLVDSTEPVADASPWTAAIVGRLWLKAGPTLVLNADYSKTEIPVPNGLLSMRPVLTH
;
A
#
# COMPACT_ATOMS: atom_id res chain seq x y z
N MET A 1 42.27 22.16 -10.90
CA MET A 1 41.88 23.57 -11.16
C MET A 1 42.17 24.49 -9.95
N ILE A 2 43.36 24.43 -9.35
CA ILE A 2 43.72 25.24 -8.15
C ILE A 2 44.97 26.13 -8.39
N SER A 3 45.60 26.08 -9.56
CA SER A 3 46.86 26.81 -9.79
C SER A 3 46.74 28.24 -10.33
N ASN A 4 45.54 28.73 -10.67
CA ASN A 4 45.39 30.05 -11.34
C ASN A 4 44.93 31.21 -10.45
N TRP A 5 44.75 31.00 -9.14
CA TRP A 5 44.31 32.06 -8.22
C TRP A 5 45.46 33.01 -7.81
N GLY A 6 46.72 32.57 -7.93
CA GLY A 6 47.88 33.37 -7.57
C GLY A 6 48.11 34.56 -8.51
N GLU A 7 48.00 34.36 -9.82
CA GLU A 7 48.25 35.42 -10.81
C GLU A 7 47.14 36.47 -10.85
N ALA A 8 45.88 36.05 -10.66
CA ALA A 8 44.74 36.96 -10.56
C ALA A 8 44.84 37.88 -9.32
N MET A 9 45.30 37.35 -8.19
CA MET A 9 45.49 38.14 -6.96
C MET A 9 46.65 39.13 -7.08
N VAL A 10 47.76 38.74 -7.73
CA VAL A 10 48.92 39.64 -7.95
C VAL A 10 48.56 40.77 -8.93
N SER A 11 47.78 40.49 -9.97
CA SER A 11 47.29 41.50 -10.91
C SER A 11 46.33 42.50 -10.26
N CYS A 12 45.36 42.02 -9.47
CA CYS A 12 44.48 42.88 -8.67
C CYS A 12 45.26 43.78 -7.69
N TRP A 13 46.30 43.24 -7.04
CA TRP A 13 47.14 44.01 -6.13
C TRP A 13 47.97 45.10 -6.85
N ALA A 14 48.45 44.82 -8.06
CA ALA A 14 49.20 45.78 -8.87
C ALA A 14 48.29 46.93 -9.39
N ILE A 15 47.04 46.61 -9.75
CA ILE A 15 46.03 47.60 -10.16
C ILE A 15 45.60 48.46 -8.96
N ALA A 16 45.37 47.86 -7.79
CA ALA A 16 45.06 48.58 -6.55
C ALA A 16 46.20 49.53 -6.11
N ARG A 17 47.47 49.11 -6.26
CA ARG A 17 48.64 49.95 -5.98
C ARG A 17 48.80 51.12 -6.96
N LYS A 18 48.43 50.93 -8.23
CA LYS A 18 48.38 52.01 -9.23
C LYS A 18 47.22 52.98 -8.98
N PHE A 19 46.08 52.47 -8.52
CA PHE A 19 44.92 53.29 -8.11
C PHE A 19 45.27 54.20 -6.92
N TRP A 20 45.95 53.67 -5.90
CA TRP A 20 46.41 54.42 -4.73
C TRP A 20 47.47 55.50 -5.02
N ARG A 21 48.11 55.48 -6.20
CA ARG A 21 49.14 56.47 -6.60
C ARG A 21 48.68 57.39 -7.74
N GLY A 22 47.41 57.31 -8.14
CA GLY A 22 46.86 58.12 -9.23
C GLY A 22 46.41 59.51 -8.75
N ASN A 23 47.10 60.57 -9.17
CA ASN A 23 46.76 61.96 -8.83
C ASN A 23 45.64 62.58 -9.71
N GLY A 24 44.75 61.75 -10.29
CA GLY A 24 43.63 62.21 -11.11
C GLY A 24 42.39 62.50 -10.27
N GLY A 25 42.23 63.73 -9.75
CA GLY A 25 41.13 64.09 -8.85
C GLY A 25 39.72 63.81 -9.37
N ASN A 26 39.51 63.80 -10.69
CA ASN A 26 38.21 63.50 -11.29
C ASN A 26 37.80 62.02 -11.16
N PHE A 27 38.76 61.08 -11.21
CA PHE A 27 38.47 59.65 -11.11
C PHE A 27 38.06 59.23 -9.70
N ALA A 28 38.68 59.83 -8.67
CA ALA A 28 38.28 59.62 -7.29
C ALA A 28 36.85 60.09 -7.03
N MET A 29 36.44 61.22 -7.61
CA MET A 29 35.07 61.74 -7.50
C MET A 29 34.04 60.86 -8.20
N ILE A 30 34.33 60.40 -9.43
CA ILE A 30 33.44 59.48 -10.15
C ILE A 30 33.31 58.15 -9.38
N MET A 31 34.41 57.60 -8.86
CA MET A 31 34.38 56.37 -8.06
C MET A 31 33.62 56.57 -6.74
N ALA A 32 33.78 57.71 -6.06
CA ALA A 32 33.05 58.00 -4.82
C ALA A 32 31.53 58.08 -5.02
N VAL A 33 31.08 58.55 -6.18
CA VAL A 33 29.64 58.63 -6.53
C VAL A 33 29.11 57.29 -7.03
N CYS A 34 29.89 56.54 -7.83
CA CYS A 34 29.45 55.27 -8.41
C CYS A 34 29.57 54.07 -7.45
N ALA A 35 30.53 54.09 -6.52
CA ALA A 35 30.77 52.96 -5.62
C ALA A 35 29.53 52.57 -4.78
N PRO A 36 28.80 53.51 -4.13
CA PRO A 36 27.59 53.17 -3.38
C PRO A 36 26.52 52.50 -4.25
N VAL A 37 26.37 52.92 -5.51
CA VAL A 37 25.41 52.34 -6.45
C VAL A 37 25.81 50.90 -6.80
N LEU A 38 27.10 50.66 -7.10
CA LEU A 38 27.61 49.32 -7.42
C LEU A 38 27.51 48.38 -6.22
N PHE A 39 27.82 48.84 -5.01
CA PHE A 39 27.65 48.06 -3.78
C PHE A 39 26.18 47.76 -3.48
N GLY A 40 25.28 48.74 -3.66
CA GLY A 40 23.84 48.53 -3.51
C GLY A 40 23.28 47.50 -4.49
N MET A 41 23.67 47.58 -5.77
CA MET A 41 23.27 46.60 -6.78
C MET A 41 23.84 45.21 -6.50
N GLY A 42 25.11 45.12 -6.09
CA GLY A 42 25.74 43.85 -5.71
C GLY A 42 25.05 43.21 -4.50
N GLY A 43 24.72 44.01 -3.48
CA GLY A 43 24.00 43.56 -2.29
C GLY A 43 22.57 43.09 -2.57
N LEU A 44 21.84 43.81 -3.42
CA LEU A 44 20.50 43.38 -3.86
C LEU A 44 20.55 42.09 -4.69
N ALA A 45 21.55 41.93 -5.55
CA ALA A 45 21.73 40.69 -6.30
C ALA A 45 22.00 39.49 -5.39
N THR A 46 22.80 39.68 -4.32
CA THR A 46 23.03 38.61 -3.33
C THR A 46 21.79 38.28 -2.54
N ASP A 47 21.03 39.27 -2.07
CA ASP A 47 19.79 39.04 -1.33
C ASP A 47 18.73 38.37 -2.19
N TYR A 48 18.62 38.75 -3.47
CA TYR A 48 17.73 38.10 -4.42
C TYR A 48 18.10 36.63 -4.64
N ALA A 49 19.39 36.32 -4.80
CA ALA A 49 19.84 34.94 -4.94
C ALA A 49 19.54 34.10 -3.68
N LEU A 50 19.72 34.69 -2.49
CA LEU A 50 19.38 34.04 -1.23
C LEU A 50 17.87 33.82 -1.08
N LEU A 51 17.05 34.83 -1.41
CA LEU A 51 15.59 34.76 -1.41
C LEU A 51 15.10 33.63 -2.32
N TYR A 52 15.61 33.57 -3.55
CA TYR A 52 15.25 32.55 -4.53
C TYR A 52 15.58 31.13 -4.02
N ASN A 53 16.80 30.93 -3.51
CA ASN A 53 17.23 29.65 -2.95
C ASN A 53 16.37 29.25 -1.74
N LYS A 54 16.03 30.20 -0.87
CA LYS A 54 15.18 29.95 0.30
C LYS A 54 13.74 29.61 -0.08
N ARG A 55 13.19 30.30 -1.08
CA ARG A 55 11.85 29.98 -1.61
C ARG A 55 11.82 28.58 -2.23
N ALA A 56 12.85 28.20 -2.98
CA ALA A 56 12.96 26.84 -3.54
C ALA A 56 13.10 25.76 -2.44
N GLU A 57 13.91 26.01 -1.42
CA GLU A 57 14.03 25.12 -0.25
C GLU A 57 12.69 24.96 0.47
N LEU A 58 11.97 26.06 0.72
CA LEU A 58 10.66 26.05 1.35
C LEU A 58 9.60 25.32 0.50
N GLN A 59 9.58 25.54 -0.81
CA GLN A 59 8.63 24.86 -1.70
C GLN A 59 8.87 23.35 -1.72
N ASN A 60 10.13 22.91 -1.82
CA ASN A 60 10.48 21.49 -1.79
C ASN A 60 10.03 20.81 -0.47
N VAL A 61 10.19 21.51 0.67
CA VAL A 61 9.70 21.01 1.96
C VAL A 61 8.19 21.02 2.03
N ALA A 62 7.52 22.05 1.50
CA ALA A 62 6.05 22.13 1.46
C ALA A 62 5.45 20.99 0.61
N ASP A 63 6.02 20.69 -0.55
CA ASP A 63 5.60 19.61 -1.44
C ASP A 63 5.75 18.24 -0.76
N ALA A 64 6.91 18.00 -0.13
CA ALA A 64 7.15 16.76 0.61
C ALA A 64 6.25 16.63 1.86
N ALA A 65 6.01 17.73 2.57
CA ALA A 65 5.10 17.76 3.72
C ALA A 65 3.64 17.54 3.31
N ALA A 66 3.20 18.09 2.17
CA ALA A 66 1.85 17.87 1.65
C ALA A 66 1.63 16.40 1.28
N LEU A 67 2.60 15.74 0.64
CA LEU A 67 2.53 14.30 0.36
C LEU A 67 2.46 13.47 1.64
N ALA A 68 3.38 13.70 2.59
CA ALA A 68 3.41 12.97 3.85
C ALA A 68 2.13 13.15 4.67
N SER A 69 1.57 14.37 4.69
CA SER A 69 0.33 14.66 5.42
C SER A 69 -0.90 14.07 4.71
N ALA A 70 -0.87 13.94 3.38
CA ALA A 70 -1.95 13.30 2.63
C ALA A 70 -1.97 11.77 2.80
N GLU A 71 -0.87 11.13 3.22
CA GLU A 71 -0.86 9.72 3.62
C GLU A 71 -1.71 9.47 4.88
N GLU A 72 -1.80 10.44 5.80
CA GLU A 72 -2.66 10.32 6.98
C GLU A 72 -4.14 10.19 6.60
N LEU A 73 -4.55 10.76 5.46
CA LEU A 73 -5.92 10.62 4.94
C LEU A 73 -6.26 9.18 4.49
N LEU A 74 -5.27 8.29 4.35
CA LEU A 74 -5.50 6.87 4.08
C LEU A 74 -6.00 6.10 5.30
N VAL A 75 -5.87 6.68 6.50
CA VAL A 75 -6.39 6.10 7.74
C VAL A 75 -7.82 6.57 7.95
N SER A 76 -8.77 5.64 8.13
CA SER A 76 -10.22 5.90 8.22
C SER A 76 -10.68 6.78 9.40
N THR A 77 -9.77 7.31 10.20
CA THR A 77 -10.01 8.17 11.37
C THR A 77 -9.19 9.45 11.36
N ALA A 78 -8.65 9.86 10.21
CA ALA A 78 -7.82 11.07 10.11
C ALA A 78 -8.62 12.32 10.51
N THR A 79 -8.13 13.03 11.52
CA THR A 79 -8.68 14.31 11.97
C THR A 79 -7.83 15.47 11.46
N ALA A 80 -8.42 16.65 11.29
CA ALA A 80 -7.69 17.85 10.89
C ALA A 80 -6.48 18.15 11.81
N SER A 81 -6.59 17.83 13.11
CA SER A 81 -5.48 17.96 14.06
C SER A 81 -4.31 16.99 13.79
N GLN A 82 -4.60 15.77 13.33
CA GLN A 82 -3.55 14.80 13.00
C GLN A 82 -2.80 15.20 11.73
N VAL A 83 -3.54 15.67 10.72
CA VAL A 83 -2.94 16.20 9.48
C VAL A 83 -2.04 17.40 9.78
N GLN A 84 -2.48 18.32 10.67
CA GLN A 84 -1.65 19.43 11.16
C GLN A 84 -0.38 18.96 11.86
N SER A 85 -0.50 18.04 12.82
CA SER A 85 0.65 17.52 13.57
C SER A 85 1.64 16.76 12.68
N ALA A 86 1.17 16.01 11.69
CA ALA A 86 2.02 15.30 10.74
C ALA A 86 2.81 16.27 9.86
N ALA A 87 2.14 17.31 9.33
CA ALA A 87 2.80 18.37 8.56
C ALA A 87 3.87 19.10 9.39
N GLU A 88 3.55 19.47 10.63
CA GLU A 88 4.49 20.13 11.54
C GLU A 88 5.72 19.28 11.81
N GLN A 89 5.53 18.01 12.18
CA GLN A 89 6.64 17.08 12.45
C GLN A 89 7.53 16.88 11.22
N PHE A 90 6.93 16.74 10.04
CA PHE A 90 7.67 16.57 8.80
C PHE A 90 8.50 17.80 8.46
N VAL A 91 7.93 18.99 8.57
CA VAL A 91 8.61 20.26 8.31
C VAL A 91 9.76 20.48 9.30
N LEU A 92 9.53 20.21 10.60
CA LEU A 92 10.58 20.32 11.63
C LEU A 92 11.74 19.34 11.39
N ALA A 93 11.45 18.14 10.87
CA ALA A 93 12.45 17.12 10.59
C ALA A 93 13.31 17.46 9.36
N ASN A 94 12.72 18.09 8.33
CA ASN A 94 13.32 18.24 7.00
C ASN A 94 13.76 19.67 6.65
N PHE A 95 13.27 20.70 7.35
CA PHE A 95 13.74 22.07 7.14
C PHE A 95 14.92 22.37 8.06
N SER A 96 16.11 22.47 7.48
CA SER A 96 17.38 22.67 8.18
C SER A 96 17.37 23.87 9.14
N SER A 97 16.66 24.94 8.78
CA SER A 97 16.51 26.16 9.57
C SER A 97 15.35 26.10 10.58
N ALA A 98 14.47 25.11 10.52
CA ALA A 98 13.51 24.81 11.58
C ALA A 98 14.18 24.20 12.82
N ARG A 99 15.24 23.39 12.65
CA ARG A 99 15.98 22.83 13.79
C ARG A 99 16.68 23.90 14.64
N ALA A 100 17.01 25.06 14.06
CA ALA A 100 17.52 26.21 14.80
C ALA A 100 16.41 26.99 15.54
N ALA A 101 15.14 26.86 15.11
CA ALA A 101 13.98 27.52 15.72
C ALA A 101 13.47 26.83 17.00
N VAL A 102 13.78 25.54 17.20
CA VAL A 102 13.46 24.77 18.43
C VAL A 102 14.19 25.32 19.68
N ALA A 103 15.14 26.23 19.51
CA ALA A 103 15.78 26.99 20.60
C ALA A 103 15.04 28.30 20.98
N GLY A 104 13.84 28.55 20.44
CA GLY A 104 12.95 29.62 20.92
C GLY A 104 12.76 30.84 19.99
N ALA A 105 12.82 30.67 18.66
CA ALA A 105 12.55 31.77 17.73
C ALA A 105 11.48 31.37 16.71
N SER A 106 10.31 31.99 16.84
CA SER A 106 9.11 31.88 16.01
C SER A 106 9.28 32.50 14.62
N SER A 107 10.16 31.94 13.78
CA SER A 107 10.35 32.42 12.40
C SER A 107 9.70 31.54 11.34
N LEU A 108 9.11 30.40 11.70
CA LEU A 108 8.44 29.47 10.78
C LEU A 108 7.05 29.11 11.30
N THR A 109 6.04 29.26 10.46
CA THR A 109 4.67 28.82 10.73
C THR A 109 4.23 27.79 9.68
N VAL A 110 3.53 26.74 10.15
CA VAL A 110 3.00 25.64 9.33
C VAL A 110 1.49 25.65 9.47
N ASP A 111 0.77 25.70 8.36
CA ASP A 111 -0.68 25.61 8.31
C ASP A 111 -1.07 24.49 7.34
N ALA A 112 -1.63 23.40 7.85
CA ALA A 112 -2.08 22.27 7.08
C ALA A 112 -3.59 22.10 7.24
N GLN A 113 -4.29 22.14 6.11
CA GLN A 113 -5.74 22.10 6.06
C GLN A 113 -6.20 20.93 5.21
N MET A 114 -7.17 20.17 5.72
CA MET A 114 -7.92 19.21 4.91
C MET A 114 -8.83 19.98 3.94
N LEU A 115 -8.82 19.58 2.67
CA LEU A 115 -9.72 20.13 1.67
C LEU A 115 -11.16 19.69 1.95
N ALA A 116 -12.13 20.50 1.52
CA ALA A 116 -13.56 20.21 1.67
C ALA A 116 -14.02 18.89 1.01
N SER A 117 -13.20 18.33 0.13
CA SER A 117 -13.42 17.01 -0.49
C SER A 117 -12.96 15.83 0.38
N GLU A 118 -12.32 16.07 1.54
CA GLU A 118 -11.65 15.07 2.41
C GLU A 118 -10.61 14.19 1.69
N ARG A 119 -10.25 14.55 0.46
CA ARG A 119 -9.37 13.77 -0.43
C ARG A 119 -8.09 14.52 -0.76
N GLY A 120 -7.72 15.52 0.04
CA GLY A 120 -6.47 16.21 -0.13
C GLY A 120 -6.13 17.10 1.04
N VAL A 121 -4.85 17.41 1.14
CA VAL A 121 -4.26 18.28 2.16
C VAL A 121 -3.57 19.43 1.46
N LYS A 122 -3.80 20.65 1.94
CA LYS A 122 -3.05 21.83 1.56
C LYS A 122 -2.11 22.20 2.71
N VAL A 123 -0.82 22.28 2.45
CA VAL A 123 0.20 22.71 3.41
C VAL A 123 0.75 24.07 2.98
N GLY A 124 0.66 25.05 3.87
CA GLY A 124 1.25 26.38 3.75
C GLY A 124 2.41 26.54 4.72
N LEU A 125 3.53 27.08 4.23
CA LEU A 125 4.67 27.45 5.06
C LEU A 125 4.91 28.95 4.93
N SER A 126 5.15 29.62 6.07
CA SER A 126 5.54 31.03 6.11
C SER A 126 6.78 31.19 6.97
N TYR A 127 7.84 31.76 6.37
CA TYR A 127 9.17 31.91 6.97
C TYR A 127 9.63 33.37 6.99
N GLU A 128 9.97 33.88 8.18
CA GLU A 128 10.54 35.20 8.38
C GLU A 128 12.08 35.15 8.24
N TRP A 129 12.56 35.64 7.10
CA TRP A 129 13.98 35.86 6.85
C TRP A 129 14.32 37.35 7.03
N THR A 130 15.56 37.68 7.40
CA THR A 130 16.03 39.07 7.51
C THR A 130 17.06 39.35 6.42
N PRO A 131 16.69 39.96 5.28
CA PRO A 131 17.63 40.35 4.23
C PRO A 131 18.53 41.50 4.70
N PHE A 132 19.79 41.53 4.25
CA PHE A 132 20.76 42.53 4.71
C PHE A 132 20.65 43.86 3.95
N PHE A 133 20.43 43.79 2.63
CA PHE A 133 20.35 44.94 1.74
C PHE A 133 18.90 45.23 1.30
N ALA A 134 18.08 44.21 1.07
CA ALA A 134 16.73 44.37 0.54
C ALA A 134 15.78 45.07 1.55
N GLN A 135 16.03 44.93 2.85
CA GLN A 135 15.24 45.58 3.91
C GLN A 135 15.29 47.13 3.81
N LEU A 136 16.34 47.69 3.21
CA LEU A 136 16.48 49.12 3.01
C LEU A 136 15.53 49.67 1.93
N PHE A 137 15.06 48.82 1.02
CA PHE A 137 14.28 49.22 -0.15
C PHE A 137 12.82 48.77 -0.09
N ASP A 138 12.55 47.61 0.49
CA ASP A 138 11.19 47.11 0.70
C ASP A 138 11.09 46.29 2.00
N PRO A 139 10.37 46.79 3.02
CA PRO A 139 10.13 46.04 4.25
C PRO A 139 9.15 44.87 4.09
N GLY A 140 8.45 44.74 2.96
CA GLY A 140 7.48 43.67 2.67
C GLY A 140 8.05 42.41 2.01
N VAL A 141 9.39 42.32 1.86
CA VAL A 141 10.07 41.16 1.23
C VAL A 141 9.92 39.89 2.08
N THR A 142 9.57 40.03 3.36
CA THR A 142 9.33 38.93 4.29
C THR A 142 7.95 39.07 4.96
N PRO A 143 7.27 37.95 5.30
CA PRO A 143 7.72 36.56 5.22
C PRO A 143 7.66 35.96 3.81
N ILE A 144 8.47 34.92 3.58
CA ILE A 144 8.40 34.07 2.39
C ILE A 144 7.26 33.07 2.60
N VAL A 145 6.20 33.17 1.80
CA VAL A 145 5.07 32.26 1.83
C VAL A 145 5.10 31.32 0.63
N VAL A 146 4.95 30.03 0.89
CA VAL A 146 4.78 28.96 -0.10
C VAL A 146 3.60 28.07 0.27
N SER A 147 3.01 27.40 -0.72
CA SER A 147 1.96 26.41 -0.47
C SER A 147 2.07 25.26 -1.45
N ALA A 148 1.71 24.07 -0.97
CA ALA A 148 1.61 22.86 -1.76
C ALA A 148 0.29 22.15 -1.45
N THR A 149 -0.32 21.53 -2.46
CA THR A 149 -1.54 20.74 -2.28
C THR A 149 -1.27 19.33 -2.77
N ALA A 150 -1.56 18.33 -1.94
CA ALA A 150 -1.56 16.93 -2.33
C ALA A 150 -2.98 16.40 -2.29
N ASN A 151 -3.43 15.80 -3.38
CA ASN A 151 -4.71 15.12 -3.49
C ASN A 151 -4.48 13.61 -3.56
N LEU A 152 -5.35 12.84 -2.92
CA LEU A 152 -5.44 11.41 -3.13
C LEU A 152 -5.93 11.15 -4.57
N ALA A 153 -5.02 10.69 -5.43
CA ALA A 153 -5.30 10.23 -6.77
C ALA A 153 -5.18 8.70 -6.86
N GLY A 154 -5.97 8.13 -7.76
CA GLY A 154 -6.06 6.69 -7.94
C GLY A 154 -7.35 6.12 -7.37
N LYS A 155 -8.07 5.40 -8.24
CA LYS A 155 -8.97 4.31 -7.87
C LYS A 155 -8.14 3.01 -7.83
N GLY A 156 -6.95 3.03 -7.22
CA GLY A 156 -6.17 1.81 -7.10
C GLY A 156 -6.97 0.84 -6.24
N LEU A 157 -7.04 -0.43 -6.62
CA LEU A 157 -7.79 -1.44 -5.90
C LEU A 157 -6.79 -2.46 -5.42
N THR A 158 -6.80 -2.86 -4.16
CA THR A 158 -5.87 -3.87 -3.67
C THR A 158 -6.52 -5.24 -3.71
N CYS A 159 -6.16 -6.04 -4.72
CA CYS A 159 -6.70 -7.39 -4.88
C CYS A 159 -5.94 -8.41 -4.04
N VAL A 160 -4.63 -8.25 -3.80
CA VAL A 160 -3.86 -9.21 -2.99
C VAL A 160 -3.09 -8.50 -1.90
N ILE A 161 -3.29 -8.92 -0.65
CA ILE A 161 -2.44 -8.54 0.47
C ILE A 161 -1.97 -9.79 1.19
N GLY A 162 -0.67 -10.04 1.09
CA GLY A 162 0.02 -11.00 1.92
C GLY A 162 0.39 -10.39 3.27
N LEU A 163 -0.28 -10.79 4.34
CA LEU A 163 -0.14 -10.22 5.70
C LEU A 163 0.87 -10.94 6.60
N MET A 164 1.67 -11.88 6.06
CA MET A 164 2.68 -12.61 6.83
C MET A 164 3.58 -11.64 7.62
N PRO A 165 3.58 -11.70 8.97
CA PRO A 165 4.56 -10.96 9.76
C PRO A 165 5.95 -11.58 9.55
N GLN A 166 7.01 -10.87 9.96
CA GLN A 166 8.36 -11.43 9.85
C GLN A 166 8.45 -12.77 10.60
N GLN A 167 8.86 -13.81 9.88
CA GLN A 167 9.05 -15.15 10.41
C GLN A 167 10.52 -15.56 10.32
N PRO A 168 11.00 -16.44 11.21
CA PRO A 168 12.37 -16.95 11.16
C PRO A 168 12.59 -17.94 10.01
N ILE A 169 11.56 -18.72 9.63
CA ILE A 169 11.68 -19.79 8.62
C ILE A 169 10.94 -19.41 7.33
N ALA A 170 9.70 -18.91 7.43
CA ALA A 170 8.94 -18.55 6.24
C ALA A 170 9.49 -17.31 5.54
N LYS A 171 9.87 -17.46 4.27
CA LYS A 171 10.49 -16.41 3.45
C LYS A 171 9.47 -15.66 2.61
N SER A 172 8.72 -16.39 1.77
CA SER A 172 7.81 -15.82 0.77
C SER A 172 6.38 -15.74 1.28
N THR A 173 5.77 -14.57 1.18
CA THR A 173 4.33 -14.41 1.42
C THR A 173 3.53 -14.87 0.20
N ILE A 174 4.03 -14.52 -0.98
CA ILE A 174 3.44 -14.88 -2.28
C ILE A 174 4.43 -15.79 -2.99
N HIS A 175 4.01 -16.99 -3.33
CA HIS A 175 4.83 -17.99 -4.02
C HIS A 175 4.05 -18.58 -5.20
N LEU A 176 4.59 -18.44 -6.39
CA LEU A 176 4.06 -19.04 -7.61
C LEU A 176 5.04 -20.09 -8.14
N GLU A 177 4.55 -21.28 -8.49
CA GLU A 177 5.37 -22.37 -9.05
C GLU A 177 4.77 -23.06 -10.26
N ASN A 178 5.64 -23.73 -11.02
CA ASN A 178 5.29 -24.58 -12.16
C ASN A 178 4.43 -23.88 -13.21
N GLY A 179 4.80 -22.65 -13.62
CA GLY A 179 4.04 -21.91 -14.63
C GLY A 179 2.81 -21.16 -14.11
N ALA A 180 2.60 -21.07 -12.79
CA ALA A 180 1.41 -20.42 -12.23
C ALA A 180 1.32 -18.95 -12.62
N ARG A 181 0.10 -18.48 -12.90
CA ARG A 181 -0.21 -17.10 -13.29
C ARG A 181 -1.12 -16.45 -12.26
N LEU A 182 -0.77 -15.23 -11.85
CA LEU A 182 -1.62 -14.35 -11.05
C LEU A 182 -1.99 -13.15 -11.92
N GLU A 183 -3.26 -13.04 -12.29
CA GLU A 183 -3.77 -12.00 -13.19
C GLU A 183 -4.70 -11.06 -12.40
N ALA A 184 -4.17 -9.92 -11.99
CA ALA A 184 -4.85 -8.91 -11.17
C ALA A 184 -4.93 -7.57 -11.93
N GLU A 185 -5.57 -7.58 -13.10
CA GLU A 185 -5.74 -6.39 -13.93
C GLU A 185 -6.42 -5.26 -13.14
N ASN A 186 -5.92 -4.02 -13.28
CA ASN A 186 -6.42 -2.84 -12.56
C ASN A 186 -6.32 -2.92 -11.03
N CYS A 187 -5.49 -3.85 -10.51
CA CYS A 187 -5.36 -4.11 -9.09
C CYS A 187 -3.90 -4.17 -8.61
N ASP A 188 -3.66 -3.80 -7.35
CA ASP A 188 -2.36 -3.85 -6.68
C ASP A 188 -2.16 -5.19 -5.96
N VAL A 189 -0.93 -5.70 -6.01
CA VAL A 189 -0.46 -6.91 -5.31
C VAL A 189 0.60 -6.52 -4.28
N PHE A 190 0.34 -6.79 -3.01
CA PHE A 190 1.23 -6.42 -1.90
C PHE A 190 1.70 -7.63 -1.08
N SER A 191 2.97 -7.64 -0.69
CA SER A 191 3.57 -8.60 0.24
C SER A 191 4.20 -7.90 1.44
N ASN A 192 3.79 -8.24 2.66
CA ASN A 192 4.36 -7.69 3.90
C ASN A 192 5.64 -8.40 4.39
N SER A 193 6.10 -9.45 3.72
CA SER A 193 7.34 -10.12 4.12
C SER A 193 8.53 -9.21 3.86
N THR A 194 9.35 -9.00 4.88
CA THR A 194 10.62 -8.26 4.80
C THR A 194 11.81 -9.12 4.37
N HIS A 195 11.59 -10.38 4.01
CA HIS A 195 12.66 -11.22 3.47
C HIS A 195 13.00 -10.80 2.03
N ALA A 196 14.25 -11.01 1.60
CA ALA A 196 14.68 -10.79 0.21
C ALA A 196 13.94 -11.65 -0.83
N HIS A 197 13.08 -12.57 -0.39
CA HIS A 197 12.27 -13.47 -1.22
C HIS A 197 10.79 -13.30 -0.86
N GLY A 198 10.37 -12.09 -0.49
CA GLY A 198 9.02 -11.78 -0.01
C GLY A 198 7.94 -12.10 -1.03
N ILE A 199 8.26 -11.93 -2.32
CA ILE A 199 7.55 -12.52 -3.45
C ILE A 199 8.51 -13.48 -4.16
N ARG A 200 8.05 -14.69 -4.47
CA ARG A 200 8.84 -15.72 -5.13
C ARG A 200 8.14 -16.22 -6.39
N LEU A 201 8.87 -16.20 -7.50
CA LEU A 201 8.43 -16.76 -8.76
C LEU A 201 9.39 -17.89 -9.18
N ASP A 202 8.87 -19.12 -9.17
CA ASP A 202 9.55 -20.30 -9.71
C ASP A 202 9.37 -20.39 -11.25
N PRO A 203 10.08 -21.29 -11.96
CA PRO A 203 10.14 -21.25 -13.43
C PRO A 203 8.78 -21.21 -14.11
N GLY A 204 8.63 -20.27 -15.05
CA GLY A 204 7.41 -20.04 -15.84
C GLY A 204 6.32 -19.25 -15.12
N ALA A 205 6.49 -18.92 -13.85
CA ALA A 205 5.48 -18.15 -13.12
C ALA A 205 5.37 -16.70 -13.60
N HIS A 206 4.14 -16.18 -13.62
CA HIS A 206 3.84 -14.82 -14.09
C HIS A 206 2.92 -14.08 -13.12
N ILE A 207 3.19 -12.79 -12.89
CA ILE A 207 2.27 -11.89 -12.17
C ILE A 207 1.97 -10.69 -13.07
N GLU A 208 0.70 -10.45 -13.32
CA GLU A 208 0.19 -9.27 -14.02
C GLU A 208 -0.70 -8.47 -13.06
N ALA A 209 -0.39 -7.18 -12.87
CA ALA A 209 -1.07 -6.31 -11.94
C ALA A 209 -0.94 -4.84 -12.35
N SER A 210 -1.63 -3.90 -11.69
CA SER A 210 -1.36 -2.46 -11.83
C SER A 210 -0.10 -2.03 -11.10
N SER A 211 0.14 -2.62 -9.94
CA SER A 211 1.34 -2.40 -9.14
C SER A 211 1.66 -3.65 -8.36
N ILE A 212 2.94 -3.97 -8.27
CA ILE A 212 3.44 -5.10 -7.48
C ILE A 212 4.41 -4.52 -6.47
N CYS A 213 4.17 -4.73 -5.18
CA CYS A 213 4.99 -4.21 -4.09
C CYS A 213 5.36 -5.31 -3.11
N SER A 214 6.64 -5.38 -2.75
CA SER A 214 7.16 -6.24 -1.69
C SER A 214 7.80 -5.38 -0.61
N ALA A 215 7.48 -5.64 0.67
CA ALA A 215 8.15 -4.98 1.79
C ALA A 215 9.59 -5.45 2.00
N GLY A 216 9.97 -6.55 1.35
CA GLY A 216 11.34 -7.03 1.23
C GLY A 216 11.71 -7.08 -0.25
N GLY A 217 12.17 -8.23 -0.71
CA GLY A 217 12.59 -8.42 -2.10
C GLY A 217 11.61 -9.27 -2.94
N VAL A 218 11.86 -9.30 -4.25
CA VAL A 218 11.25 -10.21 -5.21
C VAL A 218 12.32 -11.12 -5.79
N TRP A 219 12.11 -12.43 -5.70
CA TRP A 219 13.08 -13.41 -6.16
C TRP A 219 12.54 -14.23 -7.34
N PHE A 220 13.26 -14.17 -8.45
CA PHE A 220 13.02 -14.94 -9.67
C PHE A 220 13.97 -16.13 -9.72
N ARG A 221 13.43 -17.36 -9.70
CA ARG A 221 14.26 -18.58 -9.78
C ARG A 221 14.84 -18.83 -11.17
N SER A 222 14.19 -18.30 -12.20
CA SER A 222 14.49 -18.53 -13.61
C SER A 222 14.20 -17.27 -14.41
N SER A 223 14.88 -17.11 -15.55
CA SER A 223 14.59 -16.07 -16.54
C SER A 223 13.24 -16.26 -17.25
N THR A 224 12.60 -17.42 -17.08
CA THR A 224 11.25 -17.70 -17.61
C THR A 224 10.13 -17.14 -16.74
N SER A 225 10.46 -16.68 -15.53
CA SER A 225 9.50 -16.05 -14.61
C SER A 225 9.44 -14.55 -14.87
N SER A 226 8.26 -13.95 -14.80
CA SER A 226 8.09 -12.54 -15.17
C SER A 226 6.99 -11.84 -14.37
N THR A 227 7.05 -10.53 -14.37
CA THR A 227 6.11 -9.63 -13.71
C THR A 227 5.78 -8.47 -14.64
N ASN A 228 4.53 -8.02 -14.66
CA ASN A 228 4.09 -6.84 -15.38
C ASN A 228 3.19 -5.97 -14.46
N PRO A 229 3.59 -4.74 -14.08
CA PRO A 229 4.87 -4.06 -14.34
C PRO A 229 6.04 -4.67 -13.54
N ALA A 230 7.23 -4.08 -13.63
CA ALA A 230 8.34 -4.43 -12.75
C ALA A 230 7.95 -4.16 -11.27
N PRO A 231 8.30 -5.07 -10.34
CA PRO A 231 7.93 -4.94 -8.94
C PRO A 231 8.74 -3.85 -8.25
N ILE A 232 8.11 -3.23 -7.25
CA ILE A 232 8.73 -2.30 -6.32
C ILE A 232 9.11 -3.08 -5.07
N GLU A 233 10.35 -2.91 -4.61
CA GLU A 233 10.89 -3.51 -3.40
C GLU A 233 10.95 -2.47 -2.27
N ASP A 234 11.20 -2.92 -1.04
CA ASP A 234 11.30 -2.08 0.16
C ASP A 234 10.06 -1.22 0.44
N CYS A 235 8.88 -1.73 0.08
CA CYS A 235 7.61 -1.05 0.34
C CYS A 235 7.27 -1.00 1.85
N PRO A 236 6.57 0.04 2.33
CA PRO A 236 6.07 0.04 3.70
C PRO A 236 5.06 -1.11 3.91
N LYS A 237 5.10 -1.73 5.09
CA LYS A 237 4.16 -2.81 5.45
C LYS A 237 2.75 -2.25 5.57
N ILE A 238 1.80 -2.91 4.91
CA ILE A 238 0.38 -2.56 5.00
C ILE A 238 -0.20 -3.19 6.27
N LYS A 239 -0.83 -2.39 7.12
CA LYS A 239 -1.62 -2.92 8.25
C LYS A 239 -2.85 -3.65 7.70
N ASP A 240 -3.25 -4.74 8.34
CA ASP A 240 -4.43 -5.49 7.93
C ASP A 240 -5.67 -4.57 7.85
N PRO A 241 -6.22 -4.32 6.66
CA PRO A 241 -7.32 -3.37 6.47
C PRO A 241 -8.64 -3.85 7.08
N LEU A 242 -8.79 -5.16 7.29
CA LEU A 242 -10.03 -5.78 7.77
C LEU A 242 -9.95 -6.21 9.23
N ILE A 243 -8.86 -5.89 9.93
CA ILE A 243 -8.66 -6.27 11.33
C ILE A 243 -9.73 -5.71 12.28
N SER A 244 -10.39 -4.60 11.92
CA SER A 244 -11.44 -3.97 12.72
C SER A 244 -12.84 -4.52 12.44
N ARG A 245 -13.04 -5.29 11.34
CA ARG A 245 -14.36 -5.84 11.00
C ARG A 245 -14.90 -6.75 12.11
N PRO A 246 -16.12 -6.55 12.61
CA PRO A 246 -16.67 -7.42 13.65
C PRO A 246 -16.90 -8.83 13.09
N ALA A 247 -16.62 -9.85 13.91
CA ALA A 247 -16.93 -11.22 13.55
C ALA A 247 -18.42 -11.54 13.77
N PRO A 248 -19.03 -12.42 12.94
CA PRO A 248 -20.36 -12.95 13.21
C PRO A 248 -20.44 -13.63 14.58
N SER A 249 -21.57 -13.48 15.27
CA SER A 249 -21.84 -14.23 16.50
C SER A 249 -22.05 -15.71 16.17
N VAL A 250 -21.26 -16.58 16.78
CA VAL A 250 -21.40 -18.04 16.63
C VAL A 250 -22.11 -18.60 17.86
N GLY A 251 -23.33 -19.11 17.65
CA GLY A 251 -24.15 -19.71 18.70
C GLY A 251 -23.85 -21.19 18.94
N ASN A 252 -24.89 -21.92 19.33
CA ASN A 252 -24.86 -23.38 19.41
C ASN A 252 -24.79 -23.99 18.01
N CYS A 253 -24.37 -25.25 17.93
CA CYS A 253 -24.34 -26.01 16.68
C CYS A 253 -25.77 -26.29 16.20
N ASP A 254 -26.08 -25.89 14.97
CA ASP A 254 -27.33 -26.28 14.30
C ASP A 254 -27.17 -27.66 13.67
N GLU A 255 -25.98 -27.93 13.10
CA GLU A 255 -25.62 -29.21 12.49
C GLU A 255 -24.26 -29.69 13.02
N THR A 256 -24.06 -31.01 13.09
CA THR A 256 -22.82 -31.62 13.59
C THR A 256 -22.29 -32.71 12.66
N ASN A 257 -21.04 -32.59 12.23
CA ASN A 257 -20.36 -33.51 11.30
C ASN A 257 -21.22 -33.83 10.05
N LEU A 258 -21.84 -32.81 9.47
CA LEU A 258 -22.80 -33.01 8.39
C LEU A 258 -22.08 -33.51 7.13
N VAL A 259 -22.59 -34.62 6.58
CA VAL A 259 -22.17 -35.16 5.28
C VAL A 259 -23.37 -35.16 4.34
N VAL A 260 -23.22 -34.52 3.19
CA VAL A 260 -24.24 -34.39 2.15
C VAL A 260 -23.79 -35.15 0.91
N SER A 261 -24.46 -36.28 0.63
CA SER A 261 -24.14 -37.17 -0.51
C SER A 261 -25.22 -37.23 -1.60
N SER A 262 -26.31 -36.48 -1.41
CA SER A 262 -27.42 -36.32 -2.36
C SER A 262 -27.86 -34.87 -2.42
N ASP A 263 -28.54 -34.49 -3.51
CA ASP A 263 -28.99 -33.11 -3.72
C ASP A 263 -29.75 -32.56 -2.50
N ALA A 264 -29.31 -31.39 -2.03
CA ALA A 264 -29.83 -30.79 -0.81
C ALA A 264 -29.84 -29.26 -0.91
N THR A 265 -30.71 -28.65 -0.11
CA THR A 265 -30.68 -27.20 0.12
C THR A 265 -30.33 -26.96 1.58
N LEU A 266 -29.20 -26.31 1.83
CA LEU A 266 -28.72 -26.03 3.17
C LEU A 266 -29.15 -24.63 3.61
N GLN A 267 -29.54 -24.51 4.88
CA GLN A 267 -29.92 -23.23 5.50
C GLN A 267 -28.70 -22.57 6.16
N PRO A 268 -28.63 -21.23 6.25
CA PRO A 268 -27.59 -20.57 7.02
C PRO A 268 -27.66 -20.97 8.49
N GLY A 269 -26.51 -21.15 9.13
CA GLY A 269 -26.41 -21.68 10.49
C GLY A 269 -24.98 -22.04 10.91
N VAL A 270 -24.85 -22.68 12.07
CA VAL A 270 -23.58 -23.12 12.66
C VAL A 270 -23.36 -24.61 12.40
N TYR A 271 -22.34 -24.94 11.62
CA TYR A 271 -21.94 -26.30 11.26
C TYR A 271 -20.70 -26.69 12.05
N CYS A 272 -20.88 -27.53 13.07
CA CYS A 272 -19.83 -27.96 13.98
C CYS A 272 -19.19 -29.28 13.54
N GLY A 273 -17.87 -29.42 13.68
CA GLY A 273 -17.15 -30.63 13.27
C GLY A 273 -16.97 -30.76 11.75
N GLY A 274 -17.39 -29.75 10.99
CA GLY A 274 -17.21 -29.66 9.55
C GLY A 274 -18.49 -29.87 8.74
N LEU A 275 -18.39 -29.55 7.45
CA LEU A 275 -19.42 -29.73 6.44
C LEU A 275 -18.76 -30.42 5.24
N ARG A 276 -19.15 -31.66 4.96
CA ARG A 276 -18.63 -32.44 3.84
C ARG A 276 -19.72 -32.61 2.78
N ILE A 277 -19.41 -32.27 1.54
CA ILE A 277 -20.29 -32.44 0.40
C ILE A 277 -19.55 -33.36 -0.58
N GLU A 278 -20.13 -34.51 -0.90
CA GLU A 278 -19.45 -35.60 -1.60
C GLU A 278 -20.35 -36.32 -2.62
N GLY A 279 -19.77 -37.28 -3.35
CA GLY A 279 -20.42 -38.02 -4.41
C GLY A 279 -20.75 -37.13 -5.62
N SER A 280 -22.02 -37.08 -6.01
CA SER A 280 -22.51 -36.24 -7.12
C SER A 280 -23.60 -35.26 -6.67
N ALA A 281 -23.58 -34.88 -5.39
CA ALA A 281 -24.58 -34.01 -4.79
C ALA A 281 -24.49 -32.59 -5.35
N THR A 282 -25.63 -32.01 -5.69
CA THR A 282 -25.79 -30.58 -5.97
C THR A 282 -26.38 -29.90 -4.75
N VAL A 283 -25.58 -29.08 -4.08
CA VAL A 283 -25.96 -28.37 -2.86
C VAL A 283 -26.23 -26.91 -3.18
N ASN A 284 -27.47 -26.49 -2.92
CA ASN A 284 -27.89 -25.09 -3.00
C ASN A 284 -27.88 -24.47 -1.60
N LEU A 285 -27.08 -23.43 -1.42
CA LEU A 285 -27.02 -22.67 -0.18
C LEU A 285 -28.04 -21.53 -0.25
N LYS A 286 -28.88 -21.42 0.78
CA LYS A 286 -29.72 -20.24 0.95
C LYS A 286 -28.87 -19.05 1.41
N THR A 287 -29.27 -17.86 0.98
CA THR A 287 -28.65 -16.59 1.38
C THR A 287 -28.49 -16.50 2.89
N GLY A 288 -27.29 -16.16 3.35
CA GLY A 288 -26.98 -16.00 4.77
C GLY A 288 -25.55 -16.39 5.14
N VAL A 289 -25.32 -16.48 6.45
CA VAL A 289 -23.99 -16.76 7.01
C VAL A 289 -23.89 -18.23 7.45
N TYR A 290 -22.85 -18.91 6.98
CA TYR A 290 -22.50 -20.28 7.34
C TYR A 290 -21.28 -20.26 8.25
N ALA A 291 -21.47 -20.51 9.54
CA ALA A 291 -20.38 -20.59 10.49
C ALA A 291 -19.84 -22.02 10.55
N ILE A 292 -18.66 -22.25 9.98
CA ILE A 292 -17.98 -23.54 9.99
C ILE A 292 -17.10 -23.61 11.24
N LYS A 293 -17.52 -24.40 12.24
CA LYS A 293 -16.91 -24.44 13.57
C LYS A 293 -16.15 -25.74 13.83
N ASP A 294 -14.88 -25.62 14.21
CA ASP A 294 -14.00 -26.71 14.65
C ASP A 294 -13.91 -27.94 13.71
N GLY A 295 -14.14 -27.75 12.40
CA GLY A 295 -13.92 -28.76 11.38
C GLY A 295 -13.96 -28.17 9.97
N PRO A 296 -13.58 -28.92 8.94
CA PRO A 296 -13.39 -28.37 7.61
C PRO A 296 -14.69 -28.29 6.80
N LEU A 297 -14.77 -27.31 5.89
CA LEU A 297 -15.67 -27.32 4.74
C LEU A 297 -14.99 -28.06 3.59
N VAL A 298 -15.48 -29.24 3.24
CA VAL A 298 -14.88 -30.07 2.19
C VAL A 298 -15.92 -30.32 1.10
N VAL A 299 -15.58 -29.97 -0.13
CA VAL A 299 -16.32 -30.38 -1.32
C VAL A 299 -15.41 -31.34 -2.07
N THR A 300 -15.87 -32.55 -2.31
CA THR A 300 -15.08 -33.64 -2.89
C THR A 300 -15.87 -34.41 -3.96
N ASP A 301 -15.22 -35.39 -4.58
CA ASP A 301 -15.73 -36.15 -5.71
C ASP A 301 -16.23 -35.22 -6.85
N LYS A 302 -17.47 -35.39 -7.31
CA LYS A 302 -18.10 -34.60 -8.38
C LYS A 302 -19.21 -33.69 -7.84
N ALA A 303 -19.12 -33.32 -6.57
CA ALA A 303 -20.13 -32.47 -5.95
C ALA A 303 -20.10 -31.04 -6.48
N SER A 304 -21.27 -30.39 -6.46
CA SER A 304 -21.44 -28.99 -6.85
C SER A 304 -22.03 -28.19 -5.69
N VAL A 305 -21.51 -26.99 -5.47
CA VAL A 305 -22.01 -26.04 -4.48
C VAL A 305 -22.32 -24.72 -5.16
N VAL A 306 -23.58 -24.28 -5.00
CA VAL A 306 -24.08 -23.02 -5.53
C VAL A 306 -24.66 -22.20 -4.39
N GLY A 307 -24.30 -20.93 -4.28
CA GLY A 307 -24.83 -20.04 -3.25
C GLY A 307 -24.74 -18.58 -3.62
N ASP A 308 -25.89 -17.89 -3.51
CA ASP A 308 -25.97 -16.45 -3.71
C ASP A 308 -26.10 -15.71 -2.38
N GLU A 309 -25.26 -14.70 -2.20
CA GLU A 309 -25.13 -13.92 -0.96
C GLU A 309 -24.83 -14.80 0.27
N VAL A 310 -23.84 -15.67 0.14
CA VAL A 310 -23.41 -16.62 1.16
C VAL A 310 -22.05 -16.24 1.72
N GLY A 311 -21.97 -16.07 3.04
CA GLY A 311 -20.74 -15.73 3.74
C GLY A 311 -20.30 -16.87 4.65
N PHE A 312 -19.05 -17.31 4.55
CA PHE A 312 -18.49 -18.36 5.39
C PHE A 312 -17.63 -17.76 6.50
N TYR A 313 -17.98 -18.06 7.75
CA TYR A 313 -17.15 -17.72 8.91
C TYR A 313 -16.45 -18.97 9.44
N LEU A 314 -15.12 -18.97 9.42
CA LEU A 314 -14.30 -20.10 9.80
C LEU A 314 -13.86 -19.94 11.27
N SER A 315 -14.55 -20.64 12.17
CA SER A 315 -14.39 -20.49 13.61
C SER A 315 -13.81 -21.73 14.27
N GLY A 316 -12.49 -21.80 14.39
CA GLY A 316 -11.84 -22.92 15.08
C GLY A 316 -10.46 -23.21 14.50
N LEU A 317 -9.70 -24.08 15.18
CA LEU A 317 -8.36 -24.45 14.70
C LEU A 317 -8.39 -25.33 13.45
N ASN A 318 -9.46 -26.11 13.27
CA ASN A 318 -9.63 -27.02 12.14
C ASN A 318 -10.57 -26.47 11.06
N SER A 319 -11.04 -25.23 11.23
CA SER A 319 -11.98 -24.58 10.30
C SER A 319 -11.23 -24.06 9.08
N VAL A 320 -11.07 -24.95 8.10
CA VAL A 320 -10.49 -24.66 6.78
C VAL A 320 -11.50 -25.00 5.69
N PHE A 321 -11.24 -24.60 4.45
CA PHE A 321 -12.02 -25.06 3.30
C PHE A 321 -11.13 -25.78 2.30
N SER A 322 -11.67 -26.81 1.64
CA SER A 322 -10.99 -27.59 0.61
C SER A 322 -11.97 -27.93 -0.50
N PHE A 323 -11.62 -27.53 -1.73
CA PHE A 323 -12.37 -27.89 -2.93
C PHE A 323 -11.50 -28.75 -3.83
N ASP A 324 -11.89 -30.02 -4.01
CA ASP A 324 -11.13 -30.99 -4.79
C ASP A 324 -11.28 -30.77 -6.31
N PRO A 325 -10.36 -31.32 -7.15
CA PRO A 325 -10.29 -30.98 -8.58
C PRO A 325 -11.56 -31.15 -9.41
N ASP A 326 -12.33 -32.22 -9.15
CA ASP A 326 -13.51 -32.59 -9.95
C ASP A 326 -14.82 -31.90 -9.48
N THR A 327 -14.72 -30.95 -8.55
CA THR A 327 -15.87 -30.25 -7.96
C THR A 327 -16.24 -28.98 -8.73
N SER A 328 -17.47 -28.49 -8.56
CA SER A 328 -17.94 -27.22 -9.12
C SER A 328 -18.38 -26.25 -8.04
N ILE A 329 -17.80 -25.05 -8.03
CA ILE A 329 -18.02 -24.04 -6.98
C ILE A 329 -18.47 -22.72 -7.62
N SER A 330 -19.65 -22.25 -7.24
CA SER A 330 -20.18 -20.94 -7.64
C SER A 330 -20.75 -20.22 -6.43
N LEU A 331 -20.06 -19.17 -5.97
CA LEU A 331 -20.41 -18.48 -4.74
C LEU A 331 -20.31 -16.96 -4.88
N THR A 332 -21.25 -16.25 -4.27
CA THR A 332 -21.19 -14.79 -4.11
C THR A 332 -21.27 -14.37 -2.65
N ALA A 333 -20.44 -13.40 -2.26
CA ALA A 333 -20.44 -12.88 -0.90
C ALA A 333 -21.73 -12.11 -0.58
N PRO A 334 -22.10 -11.97 0.71
CA PRO A 334 -23.31 -11.22 1.11
C PRO A 334 -23.25 -9.73 0.76
N LEU A 335 -24.41 -9.14 0.46
CA LEU A 335 -24.59 -7.70 0.27
C LEU A 335 -24.47 -6.91 1.59
N SER A 336 -24.87 -7.51 2.71
CA SER A 336 -24.99 -6.83 3.99
C SER A 336 -24.61 -7.72 5.18
N GLY A 337 -24.57 -7.13 6.38
CA GLY A 337 -24.18 -7.82 7.60
C GLY A 337 -22.65 -7.86 7.84
N PRO A 338 -22.20 -8.60 8.87
CA PRO A 338 -20.78 -8.60 9.27
C PRO A 338 -19.84 -9.08 8.16
N LEU A 339 -20.30 -10.00 7.32
CA LEU A 339 -19.59 -10.54 6.16
C LEU A 339 -19.91 -9.83 4.84
N ALA A 340 -20.50 -8.62 4.86
CA ALA A 340 -20.75 -7.88 3.62
C ALA A 340 -19.47 -7.71 2.79
N GLY A 341 -19.46 -8.28 1.58
CA GLY A 341 -18.30 -8.30 0.67
C GLY A 341 -17.24 -9.37 0.99
N LEU A 342 -17.45 -10.22 2.00
CA LEU A 342 -16.51 -11.27 2.42
C LEU A 342 -17.12 -12.65 2.15
N LEU A 343 -16.51 -13.40 1.23
CA LEU A 343 -16.91 -14.76 0.93
C LEU A 343 -16.43 -15.71 2.02
N PHE A 344 -15.17 -15.56 2.45
CA PHE A 344 -14.59 -16.31 3.56
C PHE A 344 -13.97 -15.34 4.56
N MET A 345 -14.21 -15.60 5.84
CA MET A 345 -13.58 -14.86 6.92
C MET A 345 -13.06 -15.81 8.00
N GLU A 346 -11.76 -15.80 8.23
CA GLU A 346 -11.11 -16.54 9.30
C GLU A 346 -11.33 -15.87 10.66
N SER A 347 -11.55 -16.68 11.70
CA SER A 347 -11.59 -16.18 13.07
C SER A 347 -10.27 -15.52 13.47
N LYS A 348 -10.36 -14.37 14.12
CA LYS A 348 -9.18 -13.66 14.65
C LYS A 348 -8.49 -14.39 15.81
N THR A 349 -9.13 -15.40 16.40
CA THR A 349 -8.61 -16.11 17.58
C THR A 349 -7.57 -17.18 17.24
N VAL A 350 -7.47 -17.60 15.99
CA VAL A 350 -6.52 -18.64 15.59
C VAL A 350 -5.08 -18.11 15.58
N PRO A 351 -4.06 -18.94 15.87
CA PRO A 351 -2.64 -18.55 15.82
C PRO A 351 -2.09 -18.64 14.39
N PHE A 352 -1.04 -17.92 14.02
CA PHE A 352 -0.40 -18.11 12.70
C PHE A 352 0.07 -19.56 12.49
N SER A 353 -0.18 -20.15 11.32
CA SER A 353 0.12 -21.58 11.05
C SER A 353 1.07 -21.82 9.88
N PHE A 354 1.86 -20.83 9.47
CA PHE A 354 2.58 -20.88 8.19
C PHE A 354 4.08 -20.58 8.30
N ASN A 355 4.66 -20.73 9.49
CA ASN A 355 6.10 -20.57 9.74
C ASN A 355 6.91 -21.78 9.24
N PHE A 356 6.93 -21.97 7.92
CA PHE A 356 7.72 -23.00 7.23
C PHE A 356 8.27 -22.47 5.91
N ASP A 357 9.41 -22.99 5.46
CA ASP A 357 9.95 -22.67 4.14
C ASP A 357 9.46 -23.73 3.13
N PRO A 358 8.74 -23.35 2.07
CA PRO A 358 8.33 -24.27 1.01
C PRO A 358 9.51 -25.01 0.36
N TRP A 359 10.73 -24.45 0.43
CA TRP A 359 11.91 -25.04 -0.20
C TRP A 359 12.31 -26.39 0.38
N ASP A 360 12.05 -26.63 1.67
CA ASP A 360 12.51 -27.81 2.39
C ASP A 360 11.47 -28.94 2.45
N LEU A 361 10.38 -28.83 1.68
CA LEU A 361 9.20 -29.67 1.88
C LEU A 361 8.76 -30.36 0.60
N LEU A 362 8.89 -31.70 0.57
CA LEU A 362 8.11 -32.56 -0.35
C LEU A 362 6.60 -32.49 -0.05
N ASN A 363 6.24 -32.21 1.21
CA ASN A 363 4.85 -32.19 1.71
C ASN A 363 4.61 -31.01 2.66
N ILE A 364 3.44 -30.38 2.56
CA ILE A 364 3.01 -29.32 3.48
C ILE A 364 2.90 -29.91 4.91
N PRO A 365 3.43 -29.25 5.96
CA PRO A 365 3.35 -29.77 7.32
C PRO A 365 1.91 -29.91 7.77
N VAL A 366 1.60 -30.99 8.50
CA VAL A 366 0.23 -31.33 8.96
C VAL A 366 -0.39 -30.29 9.90
N ASN A 367 0.41 -29.41 10.50
CA ASN A 367 -0.05 -28.38 11.44
C ASN A 367 -0.37 -27.04 10.74
N VAL A 368 -0.27 -26.98 9.41
CA VAL A 368 -0.60 -25.78 8.64
C VAL A 368 -2.11 -25.76 8.42
N ARG A 369 -2.78 -24.67 8.82
CA ARG A 369 -4.13 -24.40 8.35
C ARG A 369 -4.05 -23.99 6.89
N LEU A 370 -4.51 -24.92 6.05
CA LEU A 370 -4.45 -24.86 4.61
C LEU A 370 -5.87 -24.70 4.08
N HIS A 371 -6.15 -23.56 3.46
CA HIS A 371 -7.32 -23.38 2.63
C HIS A 371 -6.94 -23.75 1.20
N ARG A 372 -7.67 -24.66 0.57
CA ARG A 372 -7.32 -25.22 -0.74
C ARG A 372 -8.41 -25.00 -1.78
N ILE A 373 -8.02 -24.50 -2.94
CA ILE A 373 -8.85 -24.41 -4.14
C ILE A 373 -8.15 -25.20 -5.25
N SER A 374 -8.53 -26.46 -5.41
CA SER A 374 -8.06 -27.32 -6.52
C SER A 374 -9.12 -27.50 -7.61
N SER A 375 -10.39 -27.16 -7.32
CA SER A 375 -11.51 -27.26 -8.27
C SER A 375 -11.19 -26.65 -9.62
N ASN A 376 -11.42 -27.42 -10.67
CA ASN A 376 -11.27 -26.99 -12.07
C ASN A 376 -12.53 -26.29 -12.62
N ASN A 377 -13.54 -26.08 -11.77
CA ASN A 377 -14.77 -25.39 -12.13
C ASN A 377 -15.19 -24.43 -10.99
N ALA A 378 -14.25 -23.55 -10.63
CA ALA A 378 -14.40 -22.50 -9.62
C ALA A 378 -14.33 -21.10 -10.26
N HIS A 379 -15.02 -20.93 -11.39
CA HIS A 379 -15.00 -19.70 -12.19
C HIS A 379 -15.64 -18.50 -11.46
N TYR A 380 -16.56 -18.76 -10.53
CA TYR A 380 -17.36 -17.72 -9.86
C TYR A 380 -17.17 -17.74 -8.35
N LEU A 381 -16.26 -16.90 -7.86
CA LEU A 381 -15.92 -16.66 -6.45
C LEU A 381 -15.93 -15.15 -6.19
N LEU A 382 -17.12 -14.58 -6.17
CA LEU A 382 -17.31 -13.14 -6.05
C LEU A 382 -17.21 -12.70 -4.59
N GLY A 383 -16.20 -11.89 -4.28
CA GLY A 383 -15.98 -11.33 -2.95
C GLY A 383 -14.55 -11.47 -2.43
N ALA A 384 -14.33 -11.05 -1.18
CA ALA A 384 -13.03 -11.13 -0.54
C ALA A 384 -12.84 -12.43 0.26
N ILE A 385 -11.68 -13.07 0.10
CA ILE A 385 -11.19 -14.19 0.91
C ILE A 385 -10.26 -13.61 1.97
N TYR A 386 -10.72 -13.57 3.22
CA TYR A 386 -9.97 -13.05 4.35
C TYR A 386 -9.49 -14.19 5.28
N VAL A 387 -8.26 -14.64 5.07
CA VAL A 387 -7.59 -15.69 5.85
C VAL A 387 -6.18 -15.24 6.30
N PRO A 388 -6.08 -14.14 7.07
CA PRO A 388 -4.82 -13.45 7.37
C PRO A 388 -3.80 -14.29 8.16
N LYS A 389 -4.23 -15.39 8.79
CA LYS A 389 -3.38 -16.22 9.66
C LYS A 389 -3.13 -17.62 9.11
N SER A 390 -3.63 -17.91 7.91
CA SER A 390 -3.53 -19.21 7.25
C SER A 390 -2.90 -19.11 5.85
N LEU A 391 -2.63 -20.28 5.26
CA LEU A 391 -2.15 -20.41 3.90
C LEU A 391 -3.34 -20.63 2.97
N LEU A 392 -3.46 -19.81 1.92
CA LEU A 392 -4.31 -20.10 0.77
C LEU A 392 -3.47 -20.75 -0.32
N LEU A 393 -3.80 -21.99 -0.65
CA LEU A 393 -3.23 -22.77 -1.74
C LEU A 393 -4.25 -22.85 -2.88
N VAL A 394 -3.83 -22.46 -4.07
CA VAL A 394 -4.58 -22.70 -5.30
C VAL A 394 -3.75 -23.64 -6.15
N ASP A 395 -4.32 -24.77 -6.52
CA ASP A 395 -3.66 -25.83 -7.29
C ASP A 395 -4.57 -26.47 -8.33
N SER A 396 -5.44 -25.66 -8.92
CA SER A 396 -6.26 -26.00 -10.08
C SER A 396 -5.46 -26.05 -11.38
N THR A 397 -5.93 -26.83 -12.35
CA THR A 397 -5.41 -26.82 -13.73
C THR A 397 -6.16 -25.85 -14.65
N GLU A 398 -7.31 -25.34 -14.21
CA GLU A 398 -8.14 -24.38 -14.94
C GLU A 398 -8.10 -23.00 -14.27
N PRO A 399 -8.55 -21.93 -14.96
CA PRO A 399 -8.67 -20.61 -14.36
C PRO A 399 -9.63 -20.60 -13.16
N VAL A 400 -9.23 -19.90 -12.09
CA VAL A 400 -10.02 -19.73 -10.87
C VAL A 400 -10.46 -18.27 -10.75
N ALA A 401 -11.75 -18.07 -10.45
CA ALA A 401 -12.41 -16.77 -10.27
C ALA A 401 -12.44 -15.85 -11.51
N ASP A 402 -12.11 -16.37 -12.69
CA ASP A 402 -12.04 -15.63 -13.97
C ASP A 402 -13.37 -15.00 -14.41
N ALA A 403 -14.50 -15.64 -14.10
CA ALA A 403 -15.83 -15.10 -14.39
C ALA A 403 -16.35 -14.13 -13.31
N SER A 404 -15.62 -13.96 -12.20
CA SER A 404 -16.06 -13.10 -11.09
C SER A 404 -15.82 -11.63 -11.44
N PRO A 405 -16.82 -10.73 -11.29
CA PRO A 405 -16.61 -9.30 -11.48
C PRO A 405 -15.43 -8.73 -10.67
N TRP A 406 -15.28 -9.21 -9.44
CA TRP A 406 -14.11 -8.95 -8.63
C TRP A 406 -13.86 -10.04 -7.60
N THR A 407 -12.59 -10.22 -7.24
CA THR A 407 -12.17 -11.11 -6.15
C THR A 407 -10.96 -10.50 -5.48
N ALA A 408 -10.91 -10.53 -4.14
CA ALA A 408 -9.76 -10.07 -3.38
C ALA A 408 -9.28 -11.15 -2.40
N ALA A 409 -7.97 -11.25 -2.19
CA ALA A 409 -7.34 -12.22 -1.31
C ALA A 409 -6.47 -11.49 -0.28
N ILE A 410 -6.92 -11.51 0.97
CA ILE A 410 -6.21 -10.96 2.12
C ILE A 410 -5.82 -12.16 2.97
N VAL A 411 -4.58 -12.60 2.79
CA VAL A 411 -4.15 -13.92 3.25
C VAL A 411 -2.86 -13.81 4.05
N GLY A 412 -2.65 -14.77 4.94
CA GLY A 412 -1.35 -14.91 5.60
C GLY A 412 -0.26 -15.19 4.58
N ARG A 413 -0.45 -16.25 3.79
CA ARG A 413 0.39 -16.58 2.63
C ARG A 413 -0.48 -17.01 1.46
N LEU A 414 -0.05 -16.67 0.25
CA LEU A 414 -0.62 -17.12 -1.01
C LEU A 414 0.37 -18.05 -1.70
N TRP A 415 -0.08 -19.25 -2.06
CA TRP A 415 0.71 -20.20 -2.84
C TRP A 415 -0.10 -20.69 -4.03
N LEU A 416 0.40 -20.41 -5.23
CA LEU A 416 -0.13 -20.96 -6.47
C LEU A 416 0.78 -22.11 -6.92
N LYS A 417 0.24 -23.33 -6.95
CA LYS A 417 0.98 -24.57 -7.20
C LYS A 417 0.41 -25.32 -8.40
N ALA A 418 1.28 -25.96 -9.18
CA ALA A 418 0.89 -26.77 -10.36
C ALA A 418 0.37 -25.98 -11.58
N GLY A 419 0.76 -24.71 -11.70
CA GLY A 419 0.45 -23.90 -12.87
C GLY A 419 -0.95 -23.26 -12.98
N PRO A 420 -1.72 -23.00 -11.90
CA PRO A 420 -3.05 -22.41 -11.99
C PRO A 420 -2.98 -21.00 -12.55
N THR A 421 -4.10 -20.54 -13.11
CA THR A 421 -4.32 -19.12 -13.37
C THR A 421 -5.34 -18.59 -12.35
N LEU A 422 -4.86 -17.82 -11.38
CA LEU A 422 -5.75 -17.12 -10.44
C LEU A 422 -6.04 -15.72 -10.98
N VAL A 423 -7.31 -15.48 -11.32
CA VAL A 423 -7.77 -14.19 -11.85
C VAL A 423 -8.44 -13.40 -10.74
N LEU A 424 -8.01 -12.16 -10.55
CA LEU A 424 -8.52 -11.23 -9.55
C LEU A 424 -8.96 -9.95 -10.24
N ASN A 425 -10.17 -9.99 -10.77
CA ASN A 425 -10.78 -8.85 -11.42
C ASN A 425 -11.07 -7.72 -10.41
N ALA A 426 -11.22 -6.51 -10.92
CA ALA A 426 -11.48 -5.30 -10.14
C ALA A 426 -12.67 -4.48 -10.70
N ASP A 427 -13.63 -5.16 -11.34
CA ASP A 427 -14.79 -4.53 -11.97
C ASP A 427 -16.00 -4.48 -11.03
N TYR A 428 -15.87 -3.62 -10.03
CA TYR A 428 -16.88 -3.39 -9.01
C TYR A 428 -18.18 -2.76 -9.54
N SER A 429 -18.20 -2.27 -10.79
CA SER A 429 -19.39 -1.69 -11.40
C SER A 429 -20.39 -2.72 -11.91
N LYS A 430 -19.94 -3.96 -12.11
CA LYS A 430 -20.74 -5.08 -12.62
C LYS A 430 -21.50 -5.85 -11.53
N THR A 431 -21.41 -5.42 -10.28
CA THR A 431 -22.05 -6.10 -9.15
C THR A 431 -22.48 -5.12 -8.07
N GLU A 432 -23.50 -5.52 -7.31
CA GLU A 432 -23.96 -4.79 -6.12
C GLU A 432 -23.21 -5.23 -4.84
N ILE A 433 -22.41 -6.31 -4.91
CA ILE A 433 -21.62 -6.79 -3.76
C ILE A 433 -20.61 -5.71 -3.34
N PRO A 434 -20.68 -5.21 -2.11
CA PRO A 434 -19.85 -4.09 -1.68
C PRO A 434 -18.39 -4.52 -1.50
N VAL A 435 -17.47 -3.60 -1.79
CA VAL A 435 -16.05 -3.78 -1.48
C VAL A 435 -15.81 -3.53 0.00
N PRO A 436 -15.14 -4.43 0.73
CA PRO A 436 -14.72 -4.15 2.08
C PRO A 436 -13.87 -2.87 2.16
N ASN A 437 -14.26 -1.96 3.06
CA ASN A 437 -13.48 -0.76 3.37
C ASN A 437 -12.04 -1.13 3.70
N GLY A 438 -11.07 -0.48 3.05
CA GLY A 438 -9.63 -0.73 3.20
C GLY A 438 -8.97 -1.52 2.06
N LEU A 439 -9.74 -2.00 1.08
CA LEU A 439 -9.21 -2.54 -0.19
C LEU A 439 -9.16 -1.48 -1.32
N LEU A 440 -9.49 -0.23 -0.99
CA LEU A 440 -9.34 0.93 -1.86
C LEU A 440 -7.94 1.53 -1.64
N SER A 441 -7.03 1.35 -2.60
CA SER A 441 -5.70 1.95 -2.66
C SER A 441 -5.81 3.36 -3.24
N MET A 442 -5.79 4.36 -2.35
CA MET A 442 -5.64 5.76 -2.74
C MET A 442 -4.17 6.15 -2.58
N ARG A 443 -3.59 6.91 -3.53
CA ARG A 443 -2.21 7.40 -3.42
C ARG A 443 -2.18 8.93 -3.41
N PRO A 444 -1.43 9.58 -2.52
CA PRO A 444 -1.28 11.03 -2.58
C PRO A 444 -0.48 11.45 -3.82
N VAL A 445 -0.96 12.47 -4.53
CA VAL A 445 -0.38 13.06 -5.73
C VAL A 445 -0.40 14.57 -5.58
N LEU A 446 0.73 15.22 -5.86
CA LEU A 446 0.83 16.68 -5.85
C LEU A 446 -0.01 17.27 -6.98
N THR A 447 -0.76 18.31 -6.63
CA THR A 447 -1.48 19.16 -7.57
C THR A 447 -1.02 20.58 -7.33
N HIS A 448 -0.28 21.13 -8.29
CA HIS A 448 0.14 22.53 -8.26
C HIS A 448 -0.97 23.47 -8.73
#